data_AF-A0A8S1E5W0-F1
#
_entry.id   AF-A0A8S1E5W0-F1
#
_cell.length_a   1.000
_cell.length_b   1.000
_cell.length_c   1.000
_cell.angle_alpha   90.00
_cell.angle_beta   90.00
_cell.angle_gamma   90.00
#
_symmetry.space_group_name_H-M   'P 1'
#
loop_
_entity.id
_entity.type
_entity.pdbx_description
1 polymer ?
#
loop_
_entity_poly.entity_id
_entity_poly.type
_entity_poly.pdbx_seq_one_letter_code
_entity_poly.pdbx_strand_id
1 'polypeptide(L)'
;MREGDQPPALSHERHEKQLKKVIKTVVFVCVFINRADLFYRFGQDPGYQSAVEQLEKNILVRKSQLYEMEESLPKSNGLYLTIILGNVNVSILNKENKLKYKEEYEKFKLVLSVIGFFLSVINLLVNVRALELAFIFLLVWYYCTLTIRESILKVNGSRIKGWWRTHHFISTVAAGVLLIWPNVETWYHFRTQFMWFNVYISVVQYLQFRYQQGVLYRLRTLGERHNMDITIEGFHSWMWKGLSFLLPFLYIGYAFQAYNAYVLYCLSQMPGATWQVPMLSVLFFILFMGNLITTSMVIPQKLKERTKLRYRYKRSGNNHREEKND
;
A
#
# COMPACT_ATOMS: atom_id res chain seq x y z
N MET A 1 -18.72 6.95 -92.91
CA MET A 1 -18.87 6.88 -91.43
C MET A 1 -17.74 6.03 -90.89
N ARG A 2 -17.21 6.39 -89.72
CA ARG A 2 -15.97 5.92 -89.11
C ARG A 2 -16.06 4.47 -88.62
N GLU A 3 -14.96 3.75 -88.73
CA GLU A 3 -14.32 2.86 -87.73
C GLU A 3 -13.09 2.29 -88.47
N GLY A 4 -11.83 2.48 -88.11
CA GLY A 4 -11.24 2.64 -86.78
C GLY A 4 -10.21 1.53 -86.51
N ASP A 5 -9.45 1.07 -87.52
CA ASP A 5 -8.37 0.10 -87.34
C ASP A 5 -7.22 0.75 -86.55
N GLN A 6 -7.16 0.42 -85.28
CA GLN A 6 -6.10 0.84 -84.36
C GLN A 6 -4.86 -0.04 -84.61
N PRO A 7 -3.64 0.53 -84.80
CA PRO A 7 -2.49 -0.26 -85.22
C PRO A 7 -2.00 -1.20 -84.10
N PRO A 8 -1.42 -2.37 -84.42
CA PRO A 8 -1.05 -3.42 -83.45
C PRO A 8 0.00 -3.00 -82.40
N ALA A 9 0.69 -1.87 -82.61
CA ALA A 9 1.73 -1.35 -81.72
C ALA A 9 1.24 -1.00 -80.30
N LEU A 10 0.00 -0.52 -80.16
CA LEU A 10 -0.60 -0.14 -78.87
C LEU A 10 -0.94 -1.35 -77.98
N SER A 11 -1.21 -2.51 -78.59
CA SER A 11 -1.43 -3.76 -77.86
C SER A 11 -0.12 -4.33 -77.32
N HIS A 12 0.94 -4.31 -78.13
CA HIS A 12 2.24 -4.88 -77.79
C HIS A 12 2.91 -4.12 -76.63
N GLU A 13 2.84 -2.78 -76.63
CA GLU A 13 3.36 -1.95 -75.53
C GLU A 13 2.57 -2.15 -74.24
N ARG A 14 1.26 -2.42 -74.33
CA ARG A 14 0.39 -2.72 -73.19
C ARG A 14 0.69 -4.10 -72.60
N HIS A 15 0.90 -5.10 -73.45
CA HIS A 15 1.34 -6.44 -73.04
C HIS A 15 2.73 -6.42 -72.41
N GLU A 16 3.67 -5.64 -72.95
CA GLU A 16 5.01 -5.48 -72.37
C GLU A 16 4.98 -4.78 -71.00
N LYS A 17 4.16 -3.72 -70.84
CA LYS A 17 3.95 -3.06 -69.54
C LYS A 17 3.31 -3.99 -68.52
N GLN A 18 2.33 -4.81 -68.92
CA GLN A 18 1.75 -5.83 -68.04
C GLN A 18 2.78 -6.90 -67.65
N LEU A 19 3.57 -7.39 -68.60
CA LEU A 19 4.60 -8.38 -68.35
C LEU A 19 5.66 -7.86 -67.37
N LYS A 20 6.15 -6.62 -67.56
CA LYS A 20 7.08 -5.96 -66.63
C LYS A 20 6.48 -5.81 -65.23
N LYS A 21 5.18 -5.51 -65.12
CA LYS A 21 4.49 -5.40 -63.82
C LYS A 21 4.42 -6.77 -63.12
N VAL A 22 4.05 -7.82 -63.84
CA VAL A 22 4.00 -9.19 -63.31
C VAL A 22 5.39 -9.65 -62.86
N ILE A 23 6.43 -9.46 -63.68
CA ILE A 23 7.80 -9.81 -63.34
C ILE A 23 8.25 -9.09 -62.06
N LYS A 24 7.98 -7.78 -61.94
CA LYS A 24 8.33 -6.99 -60.76
C LYS A 24 7.62 -7.50 -59.49
N THR A 25 6.36 -7.88 -59.61
CA THR A 25 5.59 -8.49 -58.51
C THR A 25 6.16 -9.86 -58.12
N VAL A 26 6.46 -10.72 -59.09
CA VAL A 26 7.04 -12.06 -58.83
C VAL A 26 8.40 -11.94 -58.15
N VAL A 27 9.27 -11.04 -58.63
CA VAL A 27 10.58 -10.79 -58.01
C VAL A 27 10.41 -10.28 -56.57
N PHE A 28 9.48 -9.36 -56.33
CA PHE A 28 9.20 -8.87 -54.98
C PHE A 28 8.73 -9.99 -54.04
N VAL A 29 7.81 -10.85 -54.50
CA VAL A 29 7.31 -11.99 -53.73
C VAL A 29 8.44 -12.99 -53.43
N CYS A 30 9.27 -13.33 -54.41
CA CYS A 30 10.42 -14.22 -54.20
C CYS A 30 11.44 -13.65 -53.19
N VAL A 31 11.74 -12.35 -53.25
CA VAL A 31 12.63 -11.71 -52.28
C VAL A 31 12.02 -11.71 -50.88
N PHE A 32 10.70 -11.48 -50.77
CA PHE A 32 9.98 -11.51 -49.51
C PHE A 32 9.96 -12.91 -48.89
N ILE A 33 9.64 -13.95 -49.67
CA ILE A 33 9.63 -15.34 -49.22
C ILE A 33 11.02 -15.78 -48.77
N ASN A 34 12.08 -15.46 -49.52
CA ASN A 34 13.45 -15.80 -49.12
C ASN A 34 13.86 -15.11 -47.81
N ARG A 35 13.46 -13.85 -47.61
CA ARG A 35 13.69 -13.17 -46.32
C ARG A 35 12.91 -13.81 -45.18
N ALA A 36 11.66 -14.21 -45.42
CA ALA A 36 10.82 -14.85 -44.42
C ALA A 36 11.37 -16.24 -44.03
N ASP A 37 11.80 -17.04 -45.00
CA ASP A 37 12.43 -18.36 -44.76
C ASP A 37 13.76 -18.21 -44.02
N LEU A 38 14.56 -17.20 -44.40
CA LEU A 38 15.79 -16.87 -43.69
C LEU A 38 15.51 -16.50 -42.23
N PHE A 39 14.52 -15.63 -41.97
CA PHE A 39 14.10 -15.28 -40.60
C PHE A 39 13.57 -16.49 -39.81
N TYR A 40 12.82 -17.38 -40.47
CA TYR A 40 12.29 -18.59 -39.85
C TYR A 40 13.43 -19.54 -39.42
N ARG A 41 14.40 -19.77 -40.31
CA ARG A 41 15.59 -20.59 -40.01
C ARG A 41 16.47 -19.97 -38.92
N PHE A 42 16.70 -18.66 -38.97
CA PHE A 42 17.40 -17.96 -37.89
C PHE A 42 16.66 -18.05 -36.55
N GLY A 43 15.32 -17.99 -36.56
CA GLY A 43 14.50 -18.16 -35.36
C GLY A 43 14.51 -19.57 -34.77
N GLN A 44 14.88 -20.59 -35.55
CA GLN A 44 15.04 -21.99 -35.11
C GLN A 44 16.45 -22.34 -34.67
N ASP A 45 17.45 -21.50 -34.94
CA ASP A 45 18.83 -21.74 -34.49
C ASP A 45 18.86 -21.76 -32.94
N PRO A 46 19.29 -22.87 -32.30
CA PRO A 46 19.39 -22.96 -30.85
C PRO A 46 20.26 -21.85 -30.24
N GLY A 47 21.30 -21.41 -30.96
CA GLY A 47 22.17 -20.31 -30.54
C GLY A 47 21.43 -18.96 -30.54
N TYR A 48 20.57 -18.73 -31.54
CA TYR A 48 19.73 -17.54 -31.61
C TYR A 48 18.64 -17.54 -30.55
N GLN A 49 17.95 -18.67 -30.33
CA GLN A 49 16.93 -18.80 -29.28
C GLN A 49 17.52 -18.57 -27.89
N SER A 50 18.69 -19.15 -27.60
CA SER A 50 19.41 -18.91 -26.35
C SER A 50 19.81 -17.44 -26.17
N ALA A 51 20.29 -16.79 -27.24
CA ALA A 51 20.62 -15.37 -27.21
C ALA A 51 19.39 -14.48 -26.96
N VAL A 52 18.24 -14.80 -27.57
CA VAL A 52 16.96 -14.09 -27.33
C VAL A 52 16.49 -14.28 -25.90
N GLU A 53 16.53 -15.50 -25.36
CA GLU A 53 16.13 -15.78 -23.97
C GLU A 53 17.03 -15.05 -22.97
N GLN A 54 18.35 -15.02 -23.21
CA GLN A 54 19.29 -14.22 -22.43
C GLN A 54 18.98 -12.73 -22.52
N LEU A 55 18.64 -12.22 -23.71
CA LEU A 55 18.29 -10.82 -23.91
C LEU A 55 17.00 -10.46 -23.15
N GLU A 56 15.97 -11.30 -23.22
CA GLU A 56 14.72 -11.12 -22.47
C GLU A 56 14.96 -11.11 -20.97
N LYS A 57 15.77 -12.05 -20.47
CA LYS A 57 16.17 -12.10 -19.06
C LYS A 57 16.93 -10.83 -18.65
N ASN A 58 17.86 -10.36 -19.48
CA ASN A 58 18.61 -9.13 -19.24
C ASN A 58 17.70 -7.89 -19.27
N ILE A 59 16.72 -7.84 -20.17
CA ILE A 59 15.70 -6.77 -20.21
C ILE A 59 14.86 -6.78 -18.92
N LEU A 60 14.46 -7.96 -18.44
CA LEU A 60 13.69 -8.09 -17.19
C LEU A 60 14.50 -7.61 -15.99
N VAL A 61 15.78 -8.02 -15.89
CA VAL A 61 16.69 -7.58 -14.83
C VAL A 61 16.89 -6.06 -14.88
N ARG A 62 17.18 -5.49 -16.05
CA ARG A 62 17.35 -4.04 -16.19
C ARG A 62 16.08 -3.26 -15.89
N LYS A 63 14.90 -3.76 -16.28
CA LYS A 63 13.62 -3.16 -15.89
C LYS A 63 13.46 -3.17 -14.37
N SER A 64 13.80 -4.27 -13.68
CA SER A 64 13.79 -4.33 -12.21
C SER A 64 14.73 -3.31 -11.59
N GLN A 65 15.95 -3.19 -12.11
CA GLN A 65 16.93 -2.20 -11.65
C GLN A 65 16.45 -0.76 -11.86
N LEU A 66 15.83 -0.46 -13.01
CA LEU A 66 15.25 0.85 -13.28
C LEU A 66 14.09 1.17 -12.34
N TYR A 67 13.24 0.20 -12.01
CA TYR A 67 12.20 0.39 -10.99
C TYR A 67 12.80 0.68 -9.61
N GLU A 68 13.86 -0.03 -9.21
CA GLU A 68 14.56 0.26 -7.95
C GLU A 68 15.21 1.65 -7.95
N MET A 69 15.77 2.08 -9.09
CA MET A 69 16.31 3.43 -9.27
C MET A 69 15.21 4.49 -9.20
N GLU A 70 14.08 4.29 -9.87
CA GLU A 70 12.92 5.19 -9.81
C GLU A 70 12.38 5.33 -8.38
N GLU A 71 12.35 4.25 -7.60
CA GLU A 71 11.96 4.32 -6.18
C GLU A 71 12.98 5.07 -5.31
N SER A 72 14.23 5.13 -5.74
CA SER A 72 15.29 5.88 -5.06
C SER A 72 15.24 7.38 -5.34
N LEU A 73 14.64 7.80 -6.47
CA LEU A 73 14.59 9.19 -6.90
C LEU A 73 13.69 10.06 -6.00
N PRO A 74 14.03 11.36 -5.85
CA PRO A 74 13.24 12.33 -5.12
C PRO A 74 11.84 12.46 -5.76
N LYS A 75 10.79 12.21 -4.97
CA LYS A 75 9.41 12.48 -5.40
C LYS A 75 9.02 13.89 -4.99
N SER A 76 8.15 14.52 -5.77
CA SER A 76 7.61 15.83 -5.42
C SER A 76 6.79 15.76 -4.14
N ASN A 77 6.80 16.87 -3.39
CA ASN A 77 5.99 17.00 -2.19
C ASN A 77 4.50 16.91 -2.54
N GLY A 78 3.73 16.18 -1.73
CA GLY A 78 2.27 16.25 -1.80
C GLY A 78 1.74 17.56 -1.22
N LEU A 79 0.54 17.98 -1.64
CA LEU A 79 -0.13 19.21 -1.20
C LEU A 79 -0.02 19.49 0.31
N TYR A 80 -0.27 18.47 1.15
CA TYR A 80 -0.17 18.59 2.61
C TYR A 80 1.22 19.05 3.10
N LEU A 81 2.29 18.45 2.57
CA LEU A 81 3.66 18.84 2.94
C LEU A 81 3.99 20.23 2.41
N THR A 82 3.54 20.56 1.21
CA THR A 82 3.74 21.90 0.64
C THR A 82 3.04 22.98 1.47
N ILE A 83 1.87 22.69 2.02
CA ILE A 83 1.14 23.62 2.90
C ILE A 83 1.89 23.82 4.23
N ILE A 84 2.39 22.75 4.85
CA ILE A 84 3.01 22.83 6.19
C ILE A 84 4.46 23.30 6.15
N LEU A 85 5.26 22.77 5.22
CA LEU A 85 6.70 22.99 5.14
C LEU A 85 7.08 24.02 4.06
N GLY A 86 6.10 24.49 3.28
CA GLY A 86 6.37 25.35 2.13
C GLY A 86 7.05 24.59 0.98
N ASN A 87 7.79 25.33 0.16
CA ASN A 87 8.49 24.80 -1.01
C ASN A 87 9.85 24.14 -0.66
N VAL A 88 9.94 23.48 0.50
CA VAL A 88 11.18 22.81 0.96
C VAL A 88 11.17 21.35 0.51
N ASN A 89 12.22 20.92 -0.19
CA ASN A 89 12.36 19.53 -0.61
C ASN A 89 12.73 18.64 0.60
N VAL A 90 11.83 17.73 0.98
CA VAL A 90 12.05 16.77 2.07
C VAL A 90 12.57 15.41 1.59
N SER A 91 12.99 15.32 0.33
CA SER A 91 13.62 14.11 -0.19
C SER A 91 15.00 13.91 0.40
N ILE A 92 15.16 12.79 1.11
CA ILE A 92 16.40 12.33 1.69
C ILE A 92 17.11 11.48 0.64
N LEU A 93 18.11 12.01 -0.05
CA LEU A 93 18.76 11.26 -1.15
C LEU A 93 19.59 10.06 -0.66
N ASN A 94 20.23 10.16 0.50
CA ASN A 94 21.05 9.08 1.05
C ASN A 94 20.16 7.92 1.59
N LYS A 95 20.37 6.71 1.09
CA LYS A 95 19.68 5.49 1.51
C LYS A 95 19.82 5.21 3.01
N GLU A 96 21.00 5.46 3.59
CA GLU A 96 21.23 5.28 5.02
C GLU A 96 20.37 6.25 5.85
N ASN A 97 20.31 7.52 5.45
CA ASN A 97 19.50 8.53 6.13
C ASN A 97 17.99 8.23 5.99
N LYS A 98 17.53 7.67 4.85
CA LYS A 98 16.14 7.21 4.70
C LYS A 98 15.80 6.13 5.73
N LEU A 99 16.70 5.16 5.92
CA LEU A 99 16.52 4.08 6.89
C LEU A 99 16.58 4.58 8.33
N LYS A 100 17.53 5.46 8.65
CA LYS A 100 17.64 6.08 9.97
C LYS A 100 16.38 6.88 10.33
N TYR A 101 15.85 7.67 9.40
CA TYR A 101 14.60 8.41 9.60
C TYR A 101 13.42 7.48 9.90
N LYS A 102 13.34 6.36 9.16
CA LYS A 102 12.33 5.32 9.37
C LYS A 102 12.46 4.69 10.75
N GLU A 103 13.68 4.35 11.18
CA GLU A 103 13.93 3.79 12.51
C GLU A 103 13.55 4.77 13.63
N GLU A 104 13.88 6.06 13.48
CA GLU A 104 13.46 7.11 14.42
C GLU A 104 11.94 7.32 14.45
N TYR A 105 11.25 7.14 13.33
CA TYR A 105 9.78 7.13 13.29
C TYR A 105 9.19 5.92 14.04
N GLU A 106 9.76 4.73 13.84
CA GLU A 106 9.32 3.50 14.53
C GLU A 106 9.59 3.57 16.05
N LYS A 107 10.77 4.05 16.44
CA LYS A 107 11.13 4.30 17.84
C LYS A 107 10.22 5.34 18.48
N PHE A 108 9.89 6.42 17.77
CA PHE A 108 8.95 7.44 18.23
C PHE A 108 7.60 6.85 18.59
N LYS A 109 6.99 6.02 17.72
CA LYS A 109 5.72 5.35 18.03
C LYS A 109 5.80 4.50 19.29
N LEU A 110 6.86 3.70 19.43
CA LEU A 110 7.06 2.84 20.59
C LEU A 110 7.17 3.65 21.88
N VAL A 111 8.04 4.66 21.91
CA VAL A 111 8.26 5.50 23.08
C VAL A 111 6.96 6.18 23.51
N LEU A 112 6.20 6.71 22.54
CA LEU A 112 4.94 7.39 22.84
C LEU A 112 3.84 6.42 23.29
N SER A 113 3.80 5.20 22.77
CA SER A 113 2.88 4.16 23.26
C SER A 113 3.18 3.77 24.71
N VAL A 114 4.46 3.66 25.09
CA VAL A 114 4.88 3.39 26.48
C VAL A 114 4.51 4.55 27.41
N ILE A 115 4.83 5.79 27.03
CA ILE A 115 4.43 6.97 27.79
C ILE A 115 2.90 7.05 27.92
N GLY A 116 2.18 6.80 26.83
CA GLY A 116 0.72 6.81 26.79
C GLY A 116 0.10 5.77 27.71
N PHE A 117 0.67 4.57 27.79
CA PHE A 117 0.26 3.53 28.73
C PHE A 117 0.36 4.01 30.18
N PHE A 118 1.54 4.49 30.60
CA PHE A 118 1.73 4.94 31.98
C PHE A 118 0.87 6.15 32.33
N LEU A 119 0.77 7.15 31.45
CA LEU A 119 -0.09 8.30 31.68
C LEU A 119 -1.58 7.92 31.77
N SER A 120 -2.04 6.95 30.97
CA SER A 120 -3.42 6.46 31.04
C SER A 120 -3.69 5.74 32.36
N VAL A 121 -2.76 4.90 32.82
CA VAL A 121 -2.85 4.22 34.13
C VAL A 121 -2.84 5.24 35.27
N ILE A 122 -1.95 6.22 35.23
CA ILE A 122 -1.92 7.29 36.23
C ILE A 122 -3.25 8.04 36.26
N ASN A 123 -3.79 8.44 35.11
CA ASN A 123 -5.12 9.07 35.02
C ASN A 123 -6.27 8.19 35.53
N LEU A 124 -6.15 6.86 35.53
CA LEU A 124 -7.14 5.99 36.15
C LEU A 124 -7.05 6.03 37.68
N LEU A 125 -5.85 6.16 38.23
CA LEU A 125 -5.59 6.18 39.68
C LEU A 125 -5.81 7.57 40.29
N VAL A 126 -5.48 8.64 39.54
CA VAL A 126 -5.61 10.02 40.00
C VAL A 126 -6.60 10.79 39.15
N ASN A 127 -7.46 11.58 39.80
CA ASN A 127 -8.44 12.44 39.14
C ASN A 127 -7.95 13.89 39.13
N VAL A 128 -6.91 14.16 38.35
CA VAL A 128 -6.31 15.50 38.22
C VAL A 128 -6.52 16.01 36.79
N ARG A 129 -7.37 17.04 36.65
CA ARG A 129 -7.74 17.60 35.34
C ARG A 129 -6.54 18.06 34.51
N ALA A 130 -5.52 18.65 35.14
CA ALA A 130 -4.32 19.08 34.44
C ALA A 130 -3.56 17.90 33.79
N LEU A 131 -3.54 16.75 34.47
CA LEU A 131 -2.87 15.54 33.98
C LEU A 131 -3.66 14.90 32.83
N GLU A 132 -5.00 14.95 32.88
CA GLU A 132 -5.85 14.54 31.76
C GLU A 132 -5.63 15.40 30.52
N LEU A 133 -5.66 16.72 30.68
CA LEU A 133 -5.44 17.65 29.59
C LEU A 133 -4.03 17.54 29.02
N ALA A 134 -3.02 17.32 29.86
CA ALA A 134 -1.65 17.05 29.41
C ALA A 134 -1.58 15.76 28.58
N PHE A 135 -2.28 14.70 29.00
CA PHE A 135 -2.36 13.46 28.25
C PHE A 135 -3.10 13.62 26.91
N ILE A 136 -4.25 14.30 26.89
CA ILE A 136 -4.99 14.55 25.65
C ILE A 136 -4.19 15.46 24.70
N PHE A 137 -3.51 16.47 25.23
CA PHE A 137 -2.60 17.32 24.47
C PHE A 137 -1.46 16.50 23.86
N LEU A 138 -0.90 15.55 24.62
CA LEU A 138 0.10 14.61 24.10
C LEU A 138 -0.45 13.79 22.93
N LEU A 139 -1.72 13.36 22.96
CA LEU A 139 -2.36 12.66 21.83
C LEU A 139 -2.47 13.56 20.59
N VAL A 140 -2.87 14.82 20.75
CA VAL A 140 -2.91 15.80 19.65
C VAL A 140 -1.53 15.94 19.04
N TRP A 141 -0.52 16.20 19.87
CA TRP A 141 0.86 16.35 19.44
C TRP A 141 1.39 15.08 18.74
N TYR A 142 1.09 13.91 19.30
CA TYR A 142 1.49 12.62 18.74
C TYR A 142 0.93 12.43 17.33
N TYR A 143 -0.39 12.55 17.14
CA TYR A 143 -1.00 12.34 15.82
C TYR A 143 -0.63 13.41 14.80
N CYS A 144 -0.51 14.68 15.22
CA CYS A 144 0.04 15.73 14.36
C CYS A 144 1.44 15.38 13.86
N THR A 145 2.35 15.01 14.78
CA THR A 145 3.72 14.63 14.43
C THR A 145 3.74 13.40 13.53
N LEU A 146 2.88 12.42 13.79
CA LEU A 146 2.76 11.19 13.01
C LEU A 146 2.38 11.50 11.55
N THR A 147 1.38 12.35 11.33
CA THR A 147 0.93 12.72 9.97
C THR A 147 2.03 13.39 9.15
N ILE A 148 2.86 14.24 9.79
CA ILE A 148 4.00 14.90 9.15
C ILE A 148 5.07 13.87 8.80
N ARG A 149 5.49 13.04 9.78
CA ARG A 149 6.53 12.02 9.58
C ARG A 149 6.13 10.99 8.52
N GLU A 150 4.88 10.57 8.48
CA GLU A 150 4.38 9.63 7.45
C GLU A 150 4.29 10.25 6.07
N SER A 151 4.00 11.54 5.99
CA SER A 151 3.99 12.25 4.72
C SER A 151 5.42 12.34 4.15
N ILE A 152 6.41 12.63 4.99
CA ILE A 152 7.84 12.61 4.62
C ILE A 152 8.26 11.19 4.21
N LEU A 153 7.88 10.16 4.96
CA LEU A 153 8.18 8.77 4.62
C LEU A 153 7.61 8.36 3.26
N LYS A 154 6.42 8.84 2.89
CA LYS A 154 5.79 8.49 1.60
C LYS A 154 6.54 9.09 0.41
N VAL A 155 6.97 10.35 0.53
CA VAL A 155 7.79 11.01 -0.49
C VAL A 155 9.13 10.28 -0.65
N ASN A 156 9.62 9.68 0.43
CA ASN A 156 10.87 8.93 0.48
C ASN A 156 10.75 7.41 0.19
N GLY A 157 9.63 6.95 -0.37
CA GLY A 157 9.47 5.58 -0.85
C GLY A 157 8.72 4.62 0.09
N SER A 158 8.22 5.07 1.24
CA SER A 158 7.39 4.22 2.10
C SER A 158 5.99 4.01 1.51
N ARG A 159 5.59 2.75 1.37
CA ARG A 159 4.29 2.34 0.78
C ARG A 159 3.19 2.26 1.83
N ILE A 160 2.83 3.41 2.41
CA ILE A 160 1.77 3.52 3.41
C ILE A 160 0.40 3.56 2.72
N LYS A 161 -0.51 2.62 3.06
CA LYS A 161 -1.88 2.57 2.52
C LYS A 161 -2.66 3.85 2.89
N GLY A 162 -3.57 4.25 2.00
CA GLY A 162 -4.37 5.47 2.16
C GLY A 162 -5.15 5.53 3.47
N TRP A 163 -5.85 4.44 3.82
CA TRP A 163 -6.65 4.38 5.05
C TRP A 163 -5.85 4.73 6.31
N TRP A 164 -4.68 4.12 6.53
CA TRP A 164 -3.89 4.35 7.76
C TRP A 164 -3.50 5.82 7.92
N ARG A 165 -3.16 6.47 6.80
CA ARG A 165 -2.91 7.91 6.83
C ARG A 165 -4.16 8.71 7.16
N THR A 166 -5.27 8.43 6.47
CA THR A 166 -6.55 9.11 6.71
C THR A 166 -7.00 8.92 8.16
N HIS A 167 -6.83 7.71 8.71
CA HIS A 167 -7.07 7.38 10.11
C HIS A 167 -6.30 8.31 11.05
N HIS A 168 -4.99 8.51 10.83
CA HIS A 168 -4.21 9.41 11.69
C HIS A 168 -4.67 10.88 11.60
N PHE A 169 -5.08 11.35 10.42
CA PHE A 169 -5.69 12.68 10.30
C PHE A 169 -7.00 12.81 11.07
N ILE A 170 -7.87 11.81 10.97
CA ILE A 170 -9.14 11.78 11.72
C ILE A 170 -8.84 11.71 13.23
N SER A 171 -7.84 10.94 13.65
CA SER A 171 -7.40 10.85 15.05
C SER A 171 -6.83 12.18 15.58
N THR A 172 -6.13 12.96 14.74
CA THR A 172 -5.73 14.33 15.11
C THR A 172 -6.94 15.21 15.40
N VAL A 173 -7.96 15.18 14.54
CA VAL A 173 -9.21 15.94 14.75
C VAL A 173 -9.93 15.45 16.02
N ALA A 174 -10.05 14.15 16.21
CA ALA A 174 -10.68 13.57 17.41
C ALA A 174 -9.95 13.97 18.70
N ALA A 175 -8.61 13.89 18.72
CA ALA A 175 -7.81 14.34 19.85
C ALA A 175 -7.97 15.84 20.11
N GLY A 176 -8.07 16.66 19.06
CA GLY A 176 -8.32 18.10 19.17
C GLY A 176 -9.69 18.40 19.77
N VAL A 177 -10.74 17.70 19.32
CA VAL A 177 -12.10 17.83 19.86
C VAL A 177 -12.16 17.36 21.32
N LEU A 178 -11.46 16.28 21.68
CA LEU A 178 -11.29 15.82 23.07
C LEU A 178 -10.62 16.88 23.94
N LEU A 179 -9.57 17.56 23.43
CA LEU A 179 -8.82 18.56 24.18
C LEU A 179 -9.68 19.78 24.55
N ILE A 180 -10.55 20.20 23.64
CA ILE A 180 -11.46 21.34 23.84
C ILE A 180 -12.81 20.94 24.44
N TRP A 181 -13.00 19.67 24.83
CA TRP A 181 -14.22 19.25 25.50
C TRP A 181 -14.28 19.93 26.88
N PRO A 182 -15.29 20.79 27.13
CA PRO A 182 -15.42 21.47 28.41
C PRO A 182 -15.59 20.49 29.57
N ASN A 183 -15.25 20.96 30.76
CA ASN A 183 -15.36 20.14 31.96
C ASN A 183 -16.82 20.09 32.46
N VAL A 184 -17.63 19.29 31.79
CA VAL A 184 -19.07 19.11 32.06
C VAL A 184 -19.38 17.65 32.41
N GLU A 185 -20.59 17.38 32.89
CA GLU A 185 -21.00 16.05 33.37
C GLU A 185 -20.73 14.92 32.36
N THR A 186 -20.99 15.16 31.07
CA THR A 186 -20.76 14.16 30.01
C THR A 186 -19.29 13.73 29.89
N TRP A 187 -18.34 14.62 30.22
CA TRP A 187 -16.92 14.25 30.26
C TRP A 187 -16.66 13.24 31.37
N TYR A 188 -17.18 13.48 32.57
CA TYR A 188 -16.96 12.60 33.72
C TYR A 188 -17.56 11.20 33.51
N HIS A 189 -18.71 11.10 32.83
CA HIS A 189 -19.30 9.82 32.43
C HIS A 189 -18.43 9.04 31.42
N PHE A 190 -17.76 9.74 30.50
CA PHE A 190 -16.94 9.10 29.47
C PHE A 190 -15.48 8.85 29.87
N ARG A 191 -14.94 9.68 30.76
CA ARG A 191 -13.52 9.77 31.14
C ARG A 191 -12.89 8.41 31.44
N THR A 192 -13.48 7.64 32.36
CA THR A 192 -12.90 6.37 32.81
C THR A 192 -12.83 5.37 31.66
N GLN A 193 -13.87 5.31 30.83
CA GLN A 193 -13.90 4.47 29.63
C GLN A 193 -12.82 4.89 28.63
N PHE A 194 -12.64 6.20 28.40
CA PHE A 194 -11.60 6.71 27.53
C PHE A 194 -10.19 6.34 28.02
N MET A 195 -9.92 6.42 29.33
CA MET A 195 -8.62 6.03 29.86
C MET A 195 -8.37 4.52 29.73
N TRP A 196 -9.37 3.67 29.98
CA TRP A 196 -9.26 2.23 29.73
C TRP A 196 -9.02 1.92 28.25
N PHE A 197 -9.67 2.63 27.34
CA PHE A 197 -9.43 2.50 25.91
C PHE A 197 -7.98 2.85 25.55
N ASN A 198 -7.40 3.90 26.15
CA ASN A 198 -6.01 4.27 25.90
C ASN A 198 -5.00 3.29 26.50
N VAL A 199 -5.28 2.70 27.67
CA VAL A 199 -4.48 1.59 28.21
C VAL A 199 -4.50 0.43 27.22
N TYR A 200 -5.69 0.04 26.78
CA TYR A 200 -5.87 -1.08 25.85
C TYR A 200 -5.14 -0.85 24.53
N ILE A 201 -5.35 0.31 23.88
CA ILE A 201 -4.73 0.59 22.59
C ILE A 201 -3.20 0.67 22.70
N SER A 202 -2.66 1.15 23.83
CA SER A 202 -1.21 1.19 24.05
C SER A 202 -0.62 -0.22 24.11
N VAL A 203 -1.31 -1.17 24.77
CA VAL A 203 -0.91 -2.59 24.77
C VAL A 203 -0.98 -3.17 23.36
N VAL A 204 -2.06 -2.91 22.62
CA VAL A 204 -2.20 -3.39 21.24
C VAL A 204 -1.11 -2.81 20.34
N GLN A 205 -0.81 -1.52 20.42
CA GLN A 205 0.27 -0.87 19.67
C GLN A 205 1.64 -1.49 19.96
N TYR A 206 1.93 -1.83 21.22
CA TYR A 206 3.16 -2.55 21.57
C TYR A 206 3.21 -3.94 20.93
N LEU A 207 2.12 -4.72 21.03
CA LEU A 207 2.02 -6.04 20.40
C LEU A 207 2.18 -5.96 18.88
N GLN A 208 1.55 -4.98 18.25
CA GLN A 208 1.67 -4.69 16.82
C GLN A 208 3.11 -4.41 16.45
N PHE A 209 3.77 -3.52 17.17
CA PHE A 209 5.15 -3.14 16.92
C PHE A 209 6.08 -4.37 16.99
N ARG A 210 6.05 -5.10 18.10
CA ARG A 210 6.91 -6.28 18.32
C ARG A 210 6.70 -7.33 17.24
N TYR A 211 5.43 -7.60 16.92
CA TYR A 211 5.09 -8.58 15.90
C TYR A 211 5.57 -8.14 14.51
N GLN A 212 5.18 -6.94 14.09
CA GLN A 212 5.41 -6.47 12.73
C GLN A 212 6.89 -6.23 12.46
N GLN A 213 7.66 -5.75 13.44
CA GLN A 213 9.12 -5.64 13.32
C GLN A 213 9.78 -6.99 13.05
N GLY A 214 9.39 -8.04 13.79
CA GLY A 214 9.92 -9.39 13.57
C GLY A 214 9.57 -9.96 12.19
N VAL A 215 8.34 -9.73 11.71
CA VAL A 215 7.95 -10.16 10.36
C VAL A 215 8.66 -9.36 9.27
N LEU A 216 8.74 -8.03 9.41
CA LEU A 216 9.42 -7.18 8.44
C LEU A 216 10.90 -7.51 8.35
N TYR A 217 11.54 -7.81 9.47
CA TYR A 217 12.93 -8.29 9.49
C TYR A 217 13.08 -9.57 8.68
N ARG A 218 12.26 -10.59 8.97
CA ARG A 218 12.30 -11.87 8.24
C ARG A 218 12.02 -11.70 6.74
N LEU A 219 11.01 -10.91 6.37
CA LEU A 219 10.68 -10.72 4.95
C LEU A 219 11.75 -9.92 4.21
N ARG A 220 12.47 -9.03 4.91
CA ARG A 220 13.59 -8.28 4.35
C ARG A 220 14.80 -9.17 4.11
N THR A 221 15.16 -10.03 5.06
CA THR A 221 16.29 -10.96 4.88
C THR A 221 16.02 -11.98 3.79
N LEU A 222 14.74 -12.32 3.54
CA LEU A 222 14.31 -13.15 2.41
C LEU A 222 14.20 -12.40 1.07
N GLY A 223 14.42 -11.09 1.03
CA GLY A 223 14.23 -10.27 -0.18
C GLY A 223 12.77 -10.12 -0.64
N GLU A 224 11.79 -10.58 0.15
CA GLU A 224 10.36 -10.54 -0.21
C GLU A 224 9.72 -9.15 0.00
N ARG A 225 10.41 -8.22 0.68
CA ARG A 225 9.88 -6.91 1.08
C ARG A 225 10.89 -5.78 0.96
N HIS A 226 10.38 -4.58 0.66
CA HIS A 226 11.19 -3.38 0.57
C HIS A 226 11.63 -2.90 1.96
N ASN A 227 12.88 -2.45 2.07
CA ASN A 227 13.45 -1.84 3.26
C ASN A 227 12.65 -0.66 3.86
N MET A 228 11.78 0.02 3.10
CA MET A 228 11.01 1.19 3.53
C MET A 228 9.60 0.87 4.09
N ASP A 229 9.21 -0.41 4.12
CA ASP A 229 7.95 -0.83 4.74
C ASP A 229 8.02 -0.65 6.27
N ILE A 230 7.05 0.08 6.83
CA ILE A 230 6.91 0.43 8.25
C ILE A 230 5.86 -0.43 8.96
N THR A 231 5.86 -0.41 10.29
CA THR A 231 4.74 -0.97 11.06
C THR A 231 3.51 -0.08 10.95
N ILE A 232 2.32 -0.67 10.98
CA ILE A 232 1.02 -0.02 10.83
C ILE A 232 0.13 -0.34 12.05
N GLU A 233 -0.79 0.56 12.38
CA GLU A 233 -1.76 0.38 13.48
C GLU A 233 -2.90 -0.62 13.15
N GLY A 234 -2.79 -1.38 12.06
CA GLY A 234 -3.69 -2.49 11.82
C GLY A 234 -3.05 -3.65 11.09
N PHE A 235 -3.81 -4.26 10.17
CA PHE A 235 -3.43 -5.52 9.57
C PHE A 235 -3.15 -5.40 8.07
N HIS A 236 -2.12 -6.10 7.58
CA HIS A 236 -1.74 -6.15 6.18
C HIS A 236 -1.62 -7.59 5.68
N SER A 237 -1.86 -7.80 4.38
CA SER A 237 -1.84 -9.13 3.75
C SER A 237 -0.52 -9.89 3.90
N TRP A 238 0.62 -9.18 3.93
CA TRP A 238 1.94 -9.80 4.14
C TRP A 238 2.16 -10.31 5.56
N MET A 239 1.37 -9.84 6.52
CA MET A 239 1.49 -10.26 7.92
C MET A 239 0.95 -11.69 8.12
N TRP A 240 0.24 -12.26 7.13
CA TRP A 240 -0.44 -13.55 7.28
C TRP A 240 0.48 -14.77 7.45
N LYS A 241 1.75 -14.73 7.03
CA LYS A 241 2.66 -15.91 7.15
C LYS A 241 2.93 -16.33 8.61
N GLY A 242 2.45 -15.59 9.61
CA GLY A 242 2.44 -16.03 11.02
C GLY A 242 1.50 -15.25 11.94
N LEU A 243 0.39 -14.67 11.43
CA LEU A 243 -0.44 -13.72 12.18
C LEU A 243 -1.95 -13.98 12.14
N SER A 244 -2.39 -15.12 12.66
CA SER A 244 -3.72 -15.18 13.28
C SER A 244 -3.71 -14.52 14.67
N PHE A 245 -2.55 -14.49 15.35
CA PHE A 245 -2.45 -14.08 16.76
C PHE A 245 -2.89 -12.65 17.06
N LEU A 246 -2.59 -11.68 16.19
CA LEU A 246 -2.87 -10.26 16.44
C LEU A 246 -4.32 -9.88 16.12
N LEU A 247 -4.99 -10.65 15.24
CA LEU A 247 -6.35 -10.34 14.80
C LEU A 247 -7.36 -10.26 15.96
N PRO A 248 -7.40 -11.20 16.94
CA PRO A 248 -8.28 -11.07 18.10
C PRO A 248 -8.12 -9.74 18.85
N PHE A 249 -6.88 -9.32 19.11
CA PHE A 249 -6.60 -8.05 19.79
C PHE A 249 -7.07 -6.85 18.96
N LEU A 250 -6.90 -6.90 17.63
CA LEU A 250 -7.39 -5.83 16.77
C LEU A 250 -8.90 -5.74 16.76
N TYR A 251 -9.60 -6.86 16.60
CA TYR A 251 -11.07 -6.88 16.60
C TYR A 251 -11.67 -6.47 17.94
N ILE A 252 -11.05 -6.86 19.06
CA ILE A 252 -11.45 -6.37 20.38
C ILE A 252 -11.24 -4.85 20.47
N GLY A 253 -10.12 -4.34 19.97
CA GLY A 253 -9.88 -2.89 19.88
C GLY A 253 -10.92 -2.16 19.04
N TYR A 254 -11.32 -2.73 17.90
CA TYR A 254 -12.36 -2.18 17.04
C TYR A 254 -13.74 -2.23 17.72
N ALA A 255 -14.05 -3.30 18.44
CA ALA A 255 -15.27 -3.39 19.24
C ALA A 255 -15.30 -2.35 20.36
N PHE A 256 -14.16 -2.11 21.04
CA PHE A 256 -14.05 -1.05 22.04
C PHE A 256 -14.20 0.33 21.39
N GLN A 257 -13.66 0.53 20.18
CA GLN A 257 -13.84 1.76 19.41
C GLN A 257 -15.32 2.01 19.05
N ALA A 258 -16.05 0.97 18.65
CA ALA A 258 -17.50 1.04 18.43
C ALA A 258 -18.26 1.32 19.73
N TYR A 259 -17.84 0.71 20.85
CA TYR A 259 -18.43 0.94 22.16
C TYR A 259 -18.23 2.39 22.62
N ASN A 260 -17.07 3.00 22.35
CA ASN A 260 -16.85 4.43 22.56
C ASN A 260 -17.81 5.27 21.73
N ALA A 261 -17.96 4.97 20.44
CA ALA A 261 -18.90 5.68 19.57
C ALA A 261 -20.35 5.60 20.09
N TYR A 262 -20.77 4.40 20.52
CA TYR A 262 -22.11 4.16 21.08
C TYR A 262 -22.34 4.92 22.39
N VAL A 263 -21.42 4.84 23.34
CA VAL A 263 -21.56 5.56 24.62
C VAL A 263 -21.58 7.07 24.39
N LEU A 264 -20.73 7.60 23.51
CA LEU A 264 -20.76 9.01 23.13
C LEU A 264 -22.08 9.39 22.45
N TYR A 265 -22.67 8.51 21.63
CA TYR A 265 -23.99 8.73 21.06
C TYR A 265 -25.06 8.85 22.15
N CYS A 266 -25.08 7.94 23.14
CA CYS A 266 -26.00 8.03 24.27
C CYS A 266 -25.78 9.31 25.09
N LEU A 267 -24.53 9.67 25.38
CA LEU A 267 -24.19 10.89 26.11
C LEU A 267 -24.59 12.16 25.33
N SER A 268 -24.59 12.11 24.00
CA SER A 268 -25.04 13.24 23.17
C SER A 268 -26.52 13.59 23.34
N GLN A 269 -27.32 12.66 23.86
CA GLN A 269 -28.75 12.86 24.12
C GLN A 269 -29.03 13.44 25.52
N MET A 270 -28.00 13.60 26.37
CA MET A 270 -28.17 14.19 27.70
C MET A 270 -28.46 15.70 27.61
N PRO A 271 -29.36 16.24 28.45
CA PRO A 271 -29.52 17.68 28.60
C PRO A 271 -28.18 18.32 29.00
N GLY A 272 -27.66 19.25 28.19
CA GLY A 272 -26.36 19.89 28.43
C GLY A 272 -25.17 19.23 27.72
N ALA A 273 -25.39 18.22 26.88
CA ALA A 273 -24.35 17.69 26.01
C ALA A 273 -23.88 18.77 25.02
N THR A 274 -22.57 19.02 25.00
CA THR A 274 -21.96 19.97 24.07
C THR A 274 -21.69 19.32 22.71
N TRP A 275 -21.48 20.12 21.67
CA TRP A 275 -21.31 19.63 20.29
C TRP A 275 -20.11 18.67 20.10
N GLN A 276 -19.11 18.73 21.00
CA GLN A 276 -17.96 17.82 21.02
C GLN A 276 -18.40 16.36 21.15
N VAL A 277 -19.44 16.08 21.94
CA VAL A 277 -19.91 14.71 22.24
C VAL A 277 -20.43 14.00 20.99
N PRO A 278 -21.43 14.52 20.25
CA PRO A 278 -21.89 13.90 19.01
C PRO A 278 -20.81 13.91 17.92
N MET A 279 -19.94 14.93 17.85
CA MET A 279 -18.82 14.95 16.90
C MET A 279 -17.85 13.79 17.16
N LEU A 280 -17.47 13.56 18.41
CA LEU A 280 -16.61 12.43 18.79
C LEU A 280 -17.28 11.09 18.53
N SER A 281 -18.58 10.96 18.79
CA SER A 281 -19.33 9.74 18.45
C SER A 281 -19.17 9.39 16.96
N VAL A 282 -19.38 10.35 16.07
CA VAL A 282 -19.21 10.17 14.62
C VAL A 282 -17.77 9.84 14.25
N LEU A 283 -16.78 10.55 14.81
CA LEU A 283 -15.36 10.30 14.52
C LEU A 283 -14.94 8.89 14.95
N PHE A 284 -15.28 8.47 16.17
CA PHE A 284 -15.01 7.12 16.66
C PHE A 284 -15.69 6.06 15.81
N PHE A 285 -16.92 6.31 15.34
CA PHE A 285 -17.64 5.40 14.44
C PHE A 285 -16.96 5.27 13.07
N ILE A 286 -16.54 6.38 12.46
CA ILE A 286 -15.82 6.37 11.17
C ILE A 286 -14.51 5.59 11.30
N LEU A 287 -13.74 5.85 12.36
CA LEU A 287 -12.49 5.15 12.62
C LEU A 287 -12.74 3.64 12.82
N PHE A 288 -13.75 3.26 13.59
CA PHE A 288 -14.17 1.87 13.76
C PHE A 288 -14.51 1.21 12.42
N MET A 289 -15.38 1.83 11.62
CA MET A 289 -15.84 1.26 10.35
C MET A 289 -14.68 1.06 9.38
N GLY A 290 -13.81 2.06 9.22
CA GLY A 290 -12.69 1.90 8.30
C GLY A 290 -11.63 0.93 8.80
N ASN A 291 -11.38 0.85 10.11
CA ASN A 291 -10.49 -0.15 10.70
C ASN A 291 -11.04 -1.58 10.50
N LEU A 292 -12.35 -1.76 10.71
CA LEU A 292 -13.04 -3.02 10.51
C LEU A 292 -13.00 -3.46 9.04
N ILE A 293 -13.39 -2.56 8.12
CA ILE A 293 -13.44 -2.84 6.68
C ILE A 293 -12.05 -3.19 6.16
N THR A 294 -11.03 -2.37 6.47
CA THR A 294 -9.69 -2.56 5.91
C THR A 294 -9.02 -3.83 6.42
N THR A 295 -9.18 -4.17 7.69
CA THR A 295 -8.67 -5.43 8.24
C THR A 295 -9.45 -6.63 7.70
N SER A 296 -10.78 -6.53 7.59
CA SER A 296 -11.62 -7.61 7.06
C SER A 296 -11.33 -7.90 5.58
N MET A 297 -11.09 -6.88 4.75
CA MET A 297 -10.76 -7.03 3.32
C MET A 297 -9.47 -7.82 3.07
N VAL A 298 -8.57 -7.90 4.04
CA VAL A 298 -7.32 -8.66 3.91
C VAL A 298 -7.56 -10.17 4.06
N ILE A 299 -8.60 -10.58 4.79
CA ILE A 299 -8.94 -11.99 5.04
C ILE A 299 -9.32 -12.74 3.74
N PRO A 300 -10.29 -12.27 2.92
CA PRO A 300 -10.70 -12.98 1.71
C PRO A 300 -9.60 -13.02 0.64
N GLN A 301 -8.77 -11.97 0.54
CA GLN A 301 -7.60 -11.96 -0.35
C GLN A 301 -6.68 -13.16 -0.05
N LYS A 302 -6.50 -13.48 1.23
CA LYS A 302 -5.68 -14.61 1.64
C LYS A 302 -6.31 -15.97 1.38
N LEU A 303 -7.60 -16.11 1.67
CA LEU A 303 -8.32 -17.36 1.38
C LEU A 303 -8.20 -17.70 -0.12
N LYS A 304 -8.33 -16.69 -0.99
CA LYS A 304 -8.14 -16.84 -2.44
C LYS A 304 -6.71 -17.25 -2.82
N GLU A 305 -5.68 -16.68 -2.19
CA GLU A 305 -4.28 -17.08 -2.41
C GLU A 305 -4.00 -18.53 -1.99
N ARG A 306 -4.48 -18.96 -0.81
CA ARG A 306 -4.30 -20.35 -0.34
C ARG A 306 -4.95 -21.35 -1.29
N THR A 307 -6.15 -21.03 -1.79
CA THR A 307 -6.85 -21.85 -2.78
C THR A 307 -6.04 -21.94 -4.07
N LYS A 308 -5.53 -20.82 -4.60
CA LYS A 308 -4.67 -20.81 -5.80
C LYS A 308 -3.40 -21.64 -5.64
N LEU A 309 -2.73 -21.55 -4.49
CA LEU A 309 -1.53 -22.35 -4.21
C LEU A 309 -1.85 -23.85 -4.14
N ARG A 310 -2.96 -24.24 -3.51
CA ARG A 310 -3.43 -25.64 -3.50
C ARG A 310 -3.70 -26.16 -4.91
N TYR A 311 -4.36 -25.38 -5.75
CA TYR A 311 -4.59 -25.75 -7.16
C TYR A 311 -3.28 -25.91 -7.95
N ARG A 312 -2.31 -25.00 -7.78
CA ARG A 312 -0.99 -25.10 -8.43
C ARG A 312 -0.21 -26.34 -7.99
N TYR A 313 -0.21 -26.64 -6.69
CA TYR A 313 0.45 -27.84 -6.16
C TYR A 313 -0.20 -29.12 -6.71
N LYS A 314 -1.54 -29.19 -6.75
CA LYS A 314 -2.26 -30.34 -7.32
C LYS A 314 -1.96 -30.53 -8.80
N ARG A 315 -1.83 -29.45 -9.58
CA ARG A 315 -1.44 -29.49 -10.99
C ARG A 315 0.01 -29.94 -11.19
N SER A 316 0.96 -29.40 -10.43
CA SER A 316 2.37 -29.81 -10.50
C SER A 316 2.57 -31.28 -10.11
N GLY A 317 1.82 -31.77 -9.11
CA GLY A 317 1.85 -33.17 -8.70
C GLY A 317 1.25 -34.14 -9.72
N ASN A 318 0.31 -33.68 -10.55
CA ASN A 318 -0.20 -34.48 -11.67
C ASN A 318 0.81 -34.55 -12.82
N ASN A 319 1.43 -33.43 -13.21
CA ASN A 319 2.43 -33.42 -14.28
C ASN A 319 3.63 -34.33 -14.00
N HIS A 320 4.14 -34.38 -12.75
CA HIS A 320 5.22 -35.31 -12.37
C HIS A 320 4.81 -36.79 -12.29
N ARG A 321 3.50 -37.09 -12.25
CA ARG A 321 3.00 -38.48 -12.35
C ARG A 321 2.86 -38.92 -13.80
N GLU A 322 2.58 -38.00 -14.71
CA GLU A 322 2.54 -38.26 -16.15
C GLU A 322 3.95 -38.49 -16.70
N GLU A 323 4.95 -37.67 -16.33
CA GLU A 323 6.36 -37.85 -16.74
C GLU A 323 7.06 -39.14 -16.21
N LYS A 324 6.46 -39.87 -15.27
CA LYS A 324 7.01 -41.13 -14.75
C LYS A 324 6.37 -42.37 -15.37
N ASN A 325 5.31 -42.20 -16.15
CA ASN A 325 4.55 -43.28 -16.78
C ASN A 325 4.82 -43.39 -18.29
N ASP A 326 5.64 -42.49 -18.84
CA ASP A 326 6.30 -42.60 -20.15
C ASP A 326 7.77 -43.01 -19.94
#